data_AF-A0A843E835-F1
#
_entry.id   AF-A0A843E835-F1
#
_cell.length_a   1.000
_cell.length_b   1.000
_cell.length_c   1.000
_cell.angle_alpha   90.00
_cell.angle_beta   90.00
_cell.angle_gamma   90.00
#
_symmetry.space_group_name_H-M   'P 1'
#
loop_
_entity.id
_entity.type
_entity.pdbx_description
1 polymer ?
#
loop_
_entity_poly.entity_id
_entity_poly.type
_entity_poly.pdbx_seq_one_letter_code
_entity_poly.pdbx_strand_id
1 'polypeptide(L)'
;MLKVIRDGWIVTQNEKREIVRGDLVIDGDNIVSVGGKYNGSADVEIDAKGDIVMPGMINTHTHVAMSVMKGVVDDLTFQGFLDKVFQIDSDRTDEDLTVGTKLGCMEMMRGGTTTFVDLYYSEDVIAKAVEEAGIRGVLCWCTLDEQFTTQNGNPVDNAKHFVSTHQNMRKVIPSIGLQGVYVCGEETCVCATEFAREKDIPLNVHI
;
A
#
# COMPACT_ATOMS: atom_id res chain seq x y z
N MET A 1 4.17 -24.59 -4.40
CA MET A 1 3.91 -24.49 -5.85
C MET A 1 5.14 -23.84 -6.43
N LEU A 2 5.84 -24.58 -7.27
CA LEU A 2 7.08 -24.18 -7.90
C LEU A 2 6.77 -23.47 -9.22
N LYS A 3 7.28 -22.24 -9.37
CA LYS A 3 7.15 -21.45 -10.60
C LYS A 3 8.55 -21.12 -11.12
N VAL A 4 8.70 -21.13 -12.44
CA VAL A 4 9.94 -20.70 -13.09
C VAL A 4 9.64 -19.65 -14.14
N ILE A 5 10.33 -18.52 -14.05
CA ILE A 5 10.40 -17.51 -15.11
C ILE A 5 11.68 -17.81 -15.91
N ARG A 6 11.56 -18.07 -17.20
CA ARG A 6 12.62 -18.63 -18.07
C ARG A 6 13.30 -17.55 -18.91
N ASP A 7 14.62 -17.65 -19.05
CA ASP A 7 15.47 -16.83 -19.96
C ASP A 7 15.26 -15.29 -19.89
N GLY A 8 14.99 -14.76 -18.69
CA GLY A 8 14.81 -13.32 -18.47
C GLY A 8 16.11 -12.58 -18.24
N TRP A 9 16.10 -11.25 -18.48
CA TRP A 9 17.08 -10.32 -17.94
C TRP A 9 16.68 -9.92 -16.52
N ILE A 10 17.34 -10.49 -15.52
CA ILE A 10 16.97 -10.33 -14.12
C ILE A 10 17.75 -9.17 -13.50
N VAL A 11 17.04 -8.09 -13.17
CA VAL A 11 17.56 -6.95 -12.41
C VAL A 11 17.44 -7.29 -10.93
N THR A 12 18.56 -7.66 -10.30
CA THR A 12 18.52 -8.24 -8.95
C THR A 12 18.26 -7.23 -7.83
N GLN A 13 18.62 -5.96 -8.05
CA GLN A 13 18.70 -4.94 -6.99
C GLN A 13 19.53 -5.39 -5.77
N ASN A 14 20.47 -6.32 -5.94
CA ASN A 14 21.43 -6.67 -4.88
C ASN A 14 22.43 -5.52 -4.64
N GLU A 15 23.29 -5.65 -3.63
CA GLU A 15 24.26 -4.60 -3.26
C GLU A 15 25.16 -4.15 -4.42
N LYS A 16 25.44 -5.06 -5.37
CA LYS A 16 26.29 -4.81 -6.55
C LYS A 16 25.49 -4.34 -7.77
N ARG A 17 24.16 -4.30 -7.69
CA ARG A 17 23.24 -3.98 -8.79
C ARG A 17 23.48 -4.83 -10.03
N GLU A 18 23.74 -6.12 -9.82
CA GLU A 18 24.00 -7.04 -10.91
C GLU A 18 22.74 -7.27 -11.75
N ILE A 19 22.94 -7.36 -13.07
CA ILE A 19 21.95 -7.82 -14.03
C ILE A 19 22.44 -9.17 -14.55
N VAL A 20 21.65 -10.21 -14.34
CA VAL A 20 21.98 -11.58 -14.75
C VAL A 20 20.98 -12.08 -15.78
N ARG A 21 21.40 -13.01 -16.62
CA ARG A 21 20.51 -13.69 -17.55
C ARG A 21 20.24 -15.12 -17.11
N GLY A 22 19.00 -15.56 -17.23
CA GLY A 22 18.61 -16.95 -17.00
C GLY A 22 17.26 -17.06 -16.33
N ASP A 23 17.11 -18.11 -15.53
CA ASP A 23 15.84 -18.47 -14.92
C ASP A 23 15.70 -17.86 -13.51
N LEU A 24 14.48 -17.50 -13.12
CA LEU A 24 14.11 -17.17 -11.75
C LEU A 24 13.18 -18.26 -11.21
N VAL A 25 13.61 -18.95 -10.15
CA VAL A 25 12.86 -20.07 -9.56
C VAL A 25 12.21 -19.60 -8.26
N ILE A 26 10.91 -19.82 -8.14
CA ILE A 26 10.08 -19.39 -7.01
C ILE A 26 9.39 -20.62 -6.44
N ASP A 27 9.55 -20.90 -5.14
CA ASP A 27 8.76 -21.91 -4.44
C ASP A 27 7.86 -21.25 -3.38
N GLY A 28 6.55 -21.32 -3.63
CA GLY A 28 5.56 -20.62 -2.82
C GLY A 28 5.76 -19.10 -2.89
N ASP A 29 6.24 -18.53 -1.78
CA ASP A 29 6.50 -17.09 -1.62
C ASP A 29 7.99 -16.73 -1.66
N ASN A 30 8.87 -17.71 -1.83
CA ASN A 30 10.32 -17.51 -1.75
C ASN A 30 10.97 -17.66 -3.12
N ILE A 31 11.91 -16.76 -3.41
CA ILE A 31 12.84 -16.92 -4.52
C ILE A 31 13.92 -17.91 -4.07
N VAL A 32 14.07 -19.03 -4.78
CA VAL A 32 15.00 -20.12 -4.41
C VAL A 32 16.21 -20.21 -5.34
N SER A 33 16.15 -19.59 -6.53
CA SER A 33 17.28 -19.51 -7.44
C SER A 33 17.14 -18.32 -8.39
N VAL A 34 18.27 -17.70 -8.75
CA VAL A 34 18.33 -16.51 -9.61
C VAL A 34 19.45 -16.67 -10.65
N GLY A 35 19.09 -16.61 -11.93
CA GLY A 35 20.02 -16.71 -13.05
C GLY A 35 20.47 -18.15 -13.36
N GLY A 36 21.19 -18.30 -14.48
CA GLY A 36 21.57 -19.63 -14.97
C GLY A 36 20.37 -20.44 -15.48
N LYS A 37 20.61 -21.69 -15.87
CA LYS A 37 19.56 -22.59 -16.37
C LYS A 37 19.08 -23.52 -15.26
N TYR A 38 17.79 -23.51 -14.97
CA TYR A 38 17.17 -24.48 -14.08
C TYR A 38 16.78 -25.75 -14.86
N ASN A 39 17.37 -26.90 -14.51
CA ASN A 39 17.15 -28.17 -15.21
C ASN A 39 15.97 -29.01 -14.66
N GLY A 40 15.23 -28.51 -13.66
CA GLY A 40 14.05 -29.17 -13.12
C GLY A 40 12.76 -28.78 -13.85
N SER A 41 11.68 -29.50 -13.53
CA SER A 41 10.31 -29.17 -13.93
C SER A 41 9.65 -28.24 -12.91
N ALA A 42 8.71 -27.41 -13.34
CA ALA A 42 7.91 -26.54 -12.47
C ALA A 42 6.41 -26.74 -12.69
N ASP A 43 5.60 -26.35 -11.70
CA ASP A 43 4.14 -26.36 -11.82
C ASP A 43 3.65 -25.28 -12.80
N VAL A 44 4.39 -24.16 -12.86
CA VAL A 44 4.12 -23.02 -13.74
C VAL A 44 5.43 -22.58 -14.39
N GLU A 45 5.42 -22.44 -15.71
CA GLU A 45 6.54 -21.88 -16.46
C GLU A 45 6.11 -20.64 -17.26
N ILE A 46 6.90 -19.58 -17.18
CA ILE A 46 6.69 -18.31 -17.88
C ILE A 46 7.92 -18.07 -18.76
N ASP A 47 7.75 -17.94 -20.07
CA ASP A 47 8.83 -17.53 -20.98
C ASP A 47 9.00 -16.01 -20.91
N ALA A 48 10.17 -15.55 -20.46
CA ALA A 48 10.54 -14.13 -20.37
C ALA A 48 11.70 -13.79 -21.30
N LYS A 49 11.91 -14.58 -22.36
CA LYS A 49 12.97 -14.34 -23.34
C LYS A 49 12.80 -12.98 -24.00
N GLY A 50 13.79 -12.10 -23.75
CA GLY A 50 13.78 -10.73 -24.26
C GLY A 50 13.12 -9.72 -23.34
N ASP A 51 12.51 -10.18 -22.24
CA ASP A 51 11.89 -9.35 -21.22
C ASP A 51 12.84 -9.10 -20.03
N ILE A 52 12.45 -8.11 -19.23
CA ILE A 52 13.10 -7.78 -17.96
C ILE A 52 12.28 -8.37 -16.82
N VAL A 53 12.95 -9.06 -15.91
CA VAL A 53 12.40 -9.50 -14.63
C VAL A 53 13.02 -8.65 -13.54
N MET A 54 12.21 -7.95 -12.76
CA MET A 54 12.67 -7.06 -11.69
C MET A 54 11.79 -7.20 -10.45
N PRO A 55 12.29 -6.80 -9.26
CA PRO A 55 11.45 -6.60 -8.10
C PRO A 55 10.27 -5.69 -8.43
N GLY A 56 9.10 -6.03 -7.91
CA GLY A 56 7.92 -5.18 -8.07
C GLY A 56 8.13 -3.83 -7.42
N MET A 57 7.54 -2.80 -8.01
CA MET A 57 7.69 -1.43 -7.52
C MET A 57 6.94 -1.23 -6.19
N ILE A 58 7.45 -0.30 -5.38
CA ILE A 58 6.85 0.09 -4.11
C ILE A 58 6.37 1.54 -4.25
N ASN A 59 5.05 1.74 -4.20
CA ASN A 59 4.47 3.08 -4.12
C ASN A 59 4.45 3.53 -2.65
N THR A 60 5.30 4.48 -2.28
CA THR A 60 5.52 4.84 -0.86
C THR A 60 4.45 5.74 -0.26
N HIS A 61 3.47 6.21 -1.05
CA HIS A 61 2.37 7.02 -0.54
C HIS A 61 1.22 7.10 -1.56
N THR A 62 -0.02 6.88 -1.11
CA THR A 62 -1.24 7.08 -1.89
C THR A 62 -2.45 7.26 -0.96
N HIS A 63 -3.56 7.70 -1.56
CA HIS A 63 -4.90 7.60 -1.01
C HIS A 63 -5.73 6.71 -1.97
N VAL A 64 -5.58 5.40 -1.88
CA VAL A 64 -5.97 4.43 -2.91
C VAL A 64 -7.47 4.48 -3.20
N ALA A 65 -8.29 4.71 -2.18
CA ALA A 65 -9.73 4.86 -2.33
C ALA A 65 -10.11 6.05 -3.22
N MET A 66 -9.28 7.09 -3.31
CA MET A 66 -9.52 8.25 -4.18
C MET A 66 -9.30 7.96 -5.67
N SER A 67 -8.96 6.73 -6.07
CA SER A 67 -8.74 6.38 -7.48
C SER A 67 -9.97 6.64 -8.38
N VAL A 68 -11.18 6.62 -7.82
CA VAL A 68 -12.43 7.00 -8.52
C VAL A 68 -12.60 8.51 -8.71
N MET A 69 -11.81 9.33 -8.01
CA MET A 69 -11.88 10.79 -8.04
C MET A 69 -10.88 11.42 -9.02
N LYS A 70 -10.21 10.62 -9.86
CA LYS A 70 -9.24 11.10 -10.84
C LYS A 70 -9.88 12.11 -11.80
N GLY A 71 -9.34 13.32 -11.84
CA GLY A 71 -9.82 14.42 -12.67
C GLY A 71 -11.09 15.12 -12.17
N VAL A 72 -11.54 14.83 -10.93
CA VAL A 72 -12.76 15.44 -10.36
C VAL A 72 -12.47 16.78 -9.66
N VAL A 73 -11.27 16.96 -9.11
CA VAL A 73 -10.90 18.11 -8.28
C VAL A 73 -9.64 18.79 -8.83
N ASP A 74 -9.70 19.17 -10.10
CA ASP A 74 -8.60 19.83 -10.81
C ASP A 74 -8.67 21.36 -10.70
N ASP A 75 -7.58 22.04 -11.02
CA ASP A 75 -7.48 23.51 -11.15
C ASP A 75 -7.83 24.32 -9.88
N LEU A 76 -7.58 23.77 -8.69
CA LEU A 76 -7.78 24.43 -7.39
C LEU A 76 -6.45 24.72 -6.68
N THR A 77 -6.48 25.69 -5.76
CA THR A 77 -5.42 25.82 -4.75
C THR A 77 -5.44 24.62 -3.81
N PHE A 78 -4.36 24.37 -3.09
CA PHE A 78 -4.32 23.25 -2.14
C PHE A 78 -5.46 23.30 -1.11
N GLN A 79 -5.76 24.48 -0.55
CA GLN A 79 -6.90 24.62 0.36
C GLN A 79 -8.24 24.32 -0.33
N GLY A 80 -8.45 24.84 -1.54
CA GLY A 80 -9.68 24.57 -2.30
C GLY A 80 -9.82 23.09 -2.68
N PHE A 81 -8.71 22.42 -2.98
CA PHE A 81 -8.64 20.97 -3.19
C PHE A 81 -9.05 20.22 -1.93
N LEU A 82 -8.45 20.54 -0.77
CA LEU A 82 -8.78 19.89 0.50
C LEU A 82 -10.26 20.06 0.85
N ASP A 83 -10.77 21.29 0.81
CA ASP A 83 -12.18 21.58 1.13
C ASP A 83 -13.12 20.76 0.22
N LYS A 84 -12.80 20.67 -1.07
CA LYS A 84 -13.62 19.94 -2.03
C LYS A 84 -13.52 18.43 -1.87
N VAL A 85 -12.32 17.90 -1.63
CA VAL A 85 -12.10 16.47 -1.38
C VAL A 85 -12.80 16.04 -0.10
N PHE A 86 -12.67 16.79 0.99
CA PHE A 86 -13.34 16.46 2.25
C PHE A 86 -14.86 16.46 2.11
N GLN A 87 -15.42 17.40 1.34
CA GLN A 87 -16.85 17.41 1.04
C GLN A 87 -17.28 16.17 0.25
N ILE A 88 -16.52 15.77 -0.77
CA ILE A 88 -16.86 14.57 -1.57
C ILE A 88 -16.73 13.33 -0.69
N ASP A 89 -15.65 13.24 0.08
CA ASP A 89 -15.34 12.06 0.89
C ASP A 89 -16.35 11.85 2.04
N SER A 90 -16.89 12.93 2.62
CA SER A 90 -17.93 12.83 3.64
C SER A 90 -19.24 12.19 3.14
N ASP A 91 -19.48 12.21 1.83
CA ASP A 91 -20.67 11.61 1.22
C ASP A 91 -20.44 10.16 0.75
N ARG A 92 -19.20 9.65 0.84
CA ARG A 92 -18.85 8.31 0.35
C ARG A 92 -19.21 7.22 1.33
N THR A 93 -19.68 6.11 0.76
CA THR A 93 -20.03 4.89 1.50
C THR A 93 -18.88 3.89 1.48
N ASP A 94 -18.94 2.86 2.34
CA ASP A 94 -18.00 1.74 2.31
C ASP A 94 -17.93 1.05 0.93
N GLU A 95 -19.03 1.06 0.16
CA GLU A 95 -19.05 0.54 -1.21
C GLU A 95 -18.20 1.42 -2.15
N ASP A 96 -18.32 2.74 -2.05
CA ASP A 96 -17.52 3.69 -2.83
C ASP A 96 -16.03 3.60 -2.50
N LEU A 97 -15.70 3.36 -1.23
CA LEU A 97 -14.33 3.12 -0.78
C LEU A 97 -13.81 1.79 -1.33
N THR A 98 -14.61 0.72 -1.24
CA THR A 98 -14.26 -0.61 -1.75
C THR A 98 -13.97 -0.58 -3.25
N VAL A 99 -14.85 0.05 -4.04
CA VAL A 99 -14.69 0.18 -5.50
C VAL A 99 -13.47 1.01 -5.84
N GLY A 100 -13.28 2.15 -5.15
CA GLY A 100 -12.12 3.02 -5.31
C GLY A 100 -10.81 2.29 -5.06
N THR A 101 -10.73 1.55 -3.95
CA THR A 101 -9.55 0.77 -3.58
C THR A 101 -9.26 -0.33 -4.59
N LYS A 102 -10.27 -1.10 -5.02
CA LYS A 102 -10.09 -2.16 -6.03
C LYS A 102 -9.57 -1.60 -7.35
N LEU A 103 -10.12 -0.46 -7.80
CA LEU A 103 -9.65 0.24 -8.99
C LEU A 103 -8.16 0.63 -8.85
N GLY A 104 -7.79 1.27 -7.73
CA GLY A 104 -6.42 1.65 -7.45
C GLY A 104 -5.45 0.47 -7.41
N CYS A 105 -5.82 -0.62 -6.74
CA CYS A 105 -5.04 -1.85 -6.71
C CYS A 105 -4.83 -2.45 -8.11
N MET A 106 -5.89 -2.51 -8.93
CA MET A 106 -5.80 -3.01 -10.31
C MET A 106 -4.86 -2.19 -11.16
N GLU A 107 -4.93 -0.86 -11.05
CA GLU A 107 -4.06 0.05 -11.78
C GLU A 107 -2.59 -0.09 -11.36
N MET A 108 -2.34 -0.15 -10.04
CA MET A 108 -1.00 -0.39 -9.50
C MET A 108 -0.40 -1.70 -10.01
N MET A 109 -1.16 -2.81 -9.95
CA MET A 109 -0.69 -4.10 -10.45
C MET A 109 -0.43 -4.09 -11.96
N ARG A 110 -1.30 -3.43 -12.74
CA ARG A 110 -1.10 -3.22 -14.19
C ARG A 110 0.16 -2.42 -14.49
N GLY A 111 0.52 -1.49 -13.62
CA GLY A 111 1.73 -0.68 -13.72
C GLY A 111 3.00 -1.35 -13.20
N GLY A 112 2.92 -2.54 -12.57
CA GLY A 112 4.08 -3.23 -11.99
C GLY A 112 4.38 -2.89 -10.52
N THR A 113 3.47 -2.18 -9.84
CA THR A 113 3.53 -1.97 -8.39
C THR A 113 3.00 -3.20 -7.67
N THR A 114 3.77 -3.71 -6.71
CA THR A 114 3.39 -4.89 -5.89
C THR A 114 3.16 -4.57 -4.43
N THR A 115 3.63 -3.40 -3.98
CA THR A 115 3.45 -2.91 -2.61
C THR A 115 3.09 -1.43 -2.64
N PHE A 116 2.19 -0.99 -1.77
CA PHE A 116 1.91 0.43 -1.59
C PHE A 116 1.75 0.80 -0.11
N VAL A 117 1.87 2.09 0.19
CA VAL A 117 1.55 2.68 1.49
C VAL A 117 0.32 3.56 1.31
N ASP A 118 -0.74 3.27 2.05
CA ASP A 118 -1.97 4.05 2.06
C ASP A 118 -2.07 4.91 3.31
N LEU A 119 -2.75 6.04 3.20
CA LEU A 119 -3.13 6.88 4.33
C LEU A 119 -4.61 7.26 4.20
N TYR A 120 -5.50 6.60 4.93
CA TYR A 120 -6.94 6.89 4.87
C TYR A 120 -7.66 6.75 6.21
N TYR A 121 -8.92 7.18 6.27
CA TYR A 121 -9.73 7.09 7.50
C TYR A 121 -10.35 5.72 7.72
N SER A 122 -10.87 5.05 6.68
CA SER A 122 -11.60 3.78 6.80
C SER A 122 -10.74 2.59 6.34
N GLU A 123 -9.57 2.43 6.97
CA GLU A 123 -8.59 1.43 6.55
C GLU A 123 -9.08 -0.01 6.75
N ASP A 124 -10.10 -0.26 7.57
CA ASP A 124 -10.76 -1.57 7.70
C ASP A 124 -11.48 -1.98 6.40
N VAL A 125 -12.17 -1.04 5.75
CA VAL A 125 -12.82 -1.26 4.45
C VAL A 125 -11.75 -1.47 3.37
N ILE A 126 -10.69 -0.66 3.39
CA ILE A 126 -9.58 -0.71 2.44
C ILE A 126 -8.81 -2.03 2.60
N ALA A 127 -8.51 -2.47 3.82
CA ALA A 127 -7.79 -3.71 4.12
C ALA A 127 -8.47 -4.92 3.49
N LYS A 128 -9.80 -5.02 3.60
CA LYS A 128 -10.58 -6.09 2.96
C LYS A 128 -10.44 -6.06 1.44
N ALA A 129 -10.58 -4.88 0.83
CA ALA A 129 -10.44 -4.73 -0.62
C ALA A 129 -9.03 -5.06 -1.12
N VAL A 130 -8.00 -4.69 -0.36
CA VAL A 130 -6.59 -4.98 -0.64
C VAL A 130 -6.30 -6.48 -0.55
N GLU A 131 -6.84 -7.15 0.48
CA GLU A 131 -6.71 -8.60 0.64
C GLU A 131 -7.36 -9.34 -0.53
N GLU A 132 -8.58 -8.96 -0.92
CA GLU A 132 -9.27 -9.52 -2.08
C GLU A 132 -8.49 -9.28 -3.39
N ALA A 133 -7.89 -8.10 -3.56
CA ALA A 133 -7.07 -7.78 -4.73
C ALA A 133 -5.73 -8.54 -4.75
N GLY A 134 -5.23 -8.98 -3.59
CA GLY A 134 -4.00 -9.75 -3.47
C GLY A 134 -2.71 -8.97 -3.67
N ILE A 135 -2.73 -7.63 -3.56
CA ILE A 135 -1.54 -6.77 -3.54
C ILE A 135 -1.08 -6.53 -2.09
N ARG A 136 0.18 -6.16 -1.86
CA ARG A 136 0.69 -5.82 -0.53
C ARG A 136 0.39 -4.36 -0.19
N GLY A 137 -0.12 -4.08 1.01
CA GLY A 137 -0.40 -2.73 1.50
C GLY A 137 0.19 -2.51 2.89
N VAL A 138 0.84 -1.37 3.11
CA VAL A 138 1.05 -0.78 4.43
C VAL A 138 -0.08 0.23 4.61
N LEU A 139 -1.04 -0.07 5.48
CA LEU A 139 -2.27 0.71 5.58
C LEU A 139 -2.21 1.56 6.84
N CYS A 140 -2.07 2.87 6.67
CA CYS A 140 -1.87 3.79 7.78
C CYS A 140 -3.20 4.48 8.11
N TRP A 141 -3.79 4.13 9.25
CA TRP A 141 -4.99 4.83 9.71
C TRP A 141 -4.67 6.31 9.94
N CYS A 142 -5.37 7.20 9.24
CA CYS A 142 -5.08 8.62 9.25
C CYS A 142 -5.63 9.30 10.51
N THR A 143 -4.73 9.95 11.25
CA THR A 143 -4.99 10.62 12.53
C THR A 143 -4.78 12.12 12.43
N LEU A 144 -5.64 12.85 13.13
CA LEU A 144 -5.71 14.31 13.24
C LEU A 144 -6.54 14.65 14.49
N ASP A 145 -6.55 15.91 14.91
CA ASP A 145 -7.29 16.32 16.11
C ASP A 145 -8.81 16.17 15.88
N GLU A 146 -9.55 15.81 16.93
CA GLU A 146 -10.99 15.48 16.87
C GLU A 146 -11.85 16.60 16.26
N GLN A 147 -11.43 17.85 16.39
CA GLN A 147 -12.15 19.01 15.84
C GLN A 147 -12.03 19.14 14.31
N PHE A 148 -11.12 18.41 13.67
CA PHE A 148 -10.84 18.47 12.23
C PHE A 148 -11.27 17.21 11.47
N THR A 149 -11.84 16.22 12.15
CA THR A 149 -12.18 14.92 11.56
C THR A 149 -13.69 14.68 11.55
N THR A 150 -14.15 13.88 10.60
CA THR A 150 -15.51 13.31 10.56
C THR A 150 -15.56 11.90 11.12
N GLN A 151 -14.42 11.35 11.56
CA GLN A 151 -14.36 10.05 12.22
C GLN A 151 -15.17 10.05 13.52
N ASN A 152 -15.78 8.90 13.85
CA ASN A 152 -16.40 8.71 15.15
C ASN A 152 -15.34 8.42 16.20
N GLY A 153 -15.32 9.19 17.29
CA GLY A 153 -14.37 9.03 18.39
C GLY A 153 -12.97 9.56 18.07
N ASN A 154 -11.99 9.18 18.90
CA ASN A 154 -10.62 9.66 18.78
C ASN A 154 -9.87 8.92 17.64
N PRO A 155 -9.32 9.63 16.63
CA PRO A 155 -8.63 8.98 15.50
C PRO A 155 -7.42 8.13 15.90
N VAL A 156 -6.68 8.51 16.95
CA VAL A 156 -5.54 7.72 17.42
C VAL A 156 -6.01 6.41 18.03
N ASP A 157 -7.12 6.40 18.77
CA ASP A 157 -7.69 5.17 19.31
C ASP A 157 -8.27 4.27 18.21
N ASN A 158 -8.87 4.86 17.17
CA ASN A 158 -9.29 4.12 15.97
C ASN A 158 -8.10 3.43 15.28
N ALA A 159 -6.98 4.16 15.12
CA ALA A 159 -5.75 3.58 14.58
C ALA A 159 -5.21 2.43 15.43
N LYS A 160 -5.21 2.56 16.76
CA LYS A 160 -4.82 1.47 17.68
C LYS A 160 -5.72 0.25 17.51
N HIS A 161 -7.04 0.47 17.38
CA HIS A 161 -8.00 -0.59 17.17
C HIS A 161 -7.75 -1.32 15.84
N PHE A 162 -7.59 -0.58 14.75
CA PHE A 162 -7.28 -1.12 13.43
C PHE A 162 -6.00 -1.96 13.45
N VAL A 163 -4.91 -1.43 14.02
CA VAL A 163 -3.66 -2.16 14.19
C VAL A 163 -3.90 -3.44 14.98
N SER A 164 -4.62 -3.42 16.10
CA SER A 164 -4.85 -4.62 16.92
C SER A 164 -5.66 -5.72 16.22
N THR A 165 -6.55 -5.35 15.31
CA THR A 165 -7.51 -6.28 14.67
C THR A 165 -6.98 -6.88 13.36
N HIS A 166 -5.98 -6.27 12.72
CA HIS A 166 -5.49 -6.66 11.40
C HIS A 166 -4.04 -7.21 11.39
N GLN A 167 -3.43 -7.49 12.55
CA GLN A 167 -2.01 -7.90 12.67
C GLN A 167 -1.65 -9.20 11.94
N ASN A 168 -2.62 -10.09 11.72
CA ASN A 168 -2.40 -11.44 11.19
C ASN A 168 -2.68 -11.56 9.69
N MET A 169 -2.94 -10.45 9.01
CA MET A 169 -3.16 -10.46 7.56
C MET A 169 -1.85 -10.73 6.81
N ARG A 170 -1.89 -11.56 5.78
CA ARG A 170 -0.67 -11.99 5.06
C ARG A 170 -0.02 -10.87 4.24
N LYS A 171 -0.83 -10.02 3.63
CA LYS A 171 -0.37 -8.97 2.68
C LYS A 171 -0.67 -7.55 3.15
N VAL A 172 -1.36 -7.39 4.27
CA VAL A 172 -1.64 -6.08 4.87
C VAL A 172 -0.79 -5.92 6.12
N ILE A 173 -0.08 -4.80 6.19
CA ILE A 173 0.67 -4.37 7.37
C ILE A 173 -0.11 -3.18 7.94
N PRO A 174 -0.89 -3.35 9.01
CA PRO A 174 -1.64 -2.24 9.58
C PRO A 174 -0.70 -1.30 10.32
N SER A 175 -0.96 -0.01 10.19
CA SER A 175 -0.08 1.06 10.63
C SER A 175 -0.91 2.31 11.00
N ILE A 176 -0.24 3.39 11.38
CA ILE A 176 -0.81 4.67 11.78
C ILE A 176 -0.17 5.78 10.96
N GLY A 177 -0.90 6.85 10.67
CA GLY A 177 -0.35 8.03 10.02
C GLY A 177 -0.96 9.34 10.50
N LEU A 178 -0.27 10.44 10.23
CA LEU A 178 -0.66 11.79 10.59
C LEU A 178 -1.03 12.58 9.33
N GLN A 179 -2.22 13.19 9.32
CA GLN A 179 -2.69 13.98 8.18
C GLN A 179 -1.78 15.19 7.89
N GLY A 180 -1.14 15.75 8.91
CA GLY A 180 -0.15 16.82 8.77
C GLY A 180 -0.21 17.84 9.90
N VAL A 181 0.86 18.63 10.04
CA VAL A 181 1.06 19.58 11.17
C VAL A 181 0.00 20.69 11.26
N TYR A 182 -0.79 20.90 10.21
CA TYR A 182 -1.86 21.91 10.16
C TYR A 182 -3.18 21.43 10.81
N VAL A 183 -3.32 20.13 11.07
CA VAL A 183 -4.50 19.51 11.72
C VAL A 183 -4.15 18.52 12.83
N CYS A 184 -2.86 18.28 13.07
CA CYS A 184 -2.36 17.44 14.15
C CYS A 184 -1.62 18.29 15.18
N GLY A 185 -2.22 18.47 16.36
CA GLY A 185 -1.57 19.08 17.51
C GLY A 185 -0.46 18.22 18.11
N GLU A 186 0.27 18.77 19.08
CA GLU A 186 1.40 18.10 19.74
C GLU A 186 0.98 16.76 20.36
N GLU A 187 -0.16 16.72 21.06
CA GLU A 187 -0.66 15.51 21.70
C GLU A 187 -0.91 14.39 20.68
N THR A 188 -1.65 14.68 19.60
CA THR A 188 -1.90 13.72 18.49
C THR A 188 -0.58 13.21 17.89
N CYS A 189 0.37 14.11 17.63
CA CYS A 189 1.67 13.74 17.06
C CYS A 189 2.49 12.84 18.00
N VAL A 190 2.54 13.18 19.29
CA VAL A 190 3.25 12.40 20.31
C VAL A 190 2.60 11.03 20.48
N CYS A 191 1.29 10.96 20.68
CA CYS A 191 0.58 9.70 20.87
C CYS A 191 0.73 8.76 19.67
N ALA A 192 0.60 9.26 18.43
CA ALA A 192 0.79 8.45 17.23
C ALA A 192 2.22 7.94 17.10
N THR A 193 3.21 8.79 17.40
CA THR A 193 4.63 8.43 17.34
C THR A 193 5.02 7.39 18.41
N GLU A 194 4.56 7.58 19.64
CA GLU A 194 4.82 6.64 20.73
C GLU A 194 4.19 5.28 20.44
N PHE A 195 2.95 5.26 19.96
CA PHE A 195 2.28 4.04 19.58
C PHE A 195 3.00 3.30 18.44
N ALA A 196 3.40 4.02 17.38
CA ALA A 196 4.14 3.43 16.27
C ALA A 196 5.46 2.79 16.73
N ARG A 197 6.19 3.46 17.63
CA ARG A 197 7.42 2.94 18.25
C ARG A 197 7.16 1.74 19.15
N GLU A 198 6.11 1.78 19.98
CA GLU A 198 5.76 0.68 20.87
C GLU A 198 5.43 -0.60 20.09
N LYS A 199 4.76 -0.46 18.94
CA LYS A 199 4.37 -1.59 18.08
C LYS A 199 5.40 -1.97 17.03
N ASP A 200 6.51 -1.24 16.92
CA ASP A 200 7.51 -1.40 15.86
C ASP A 200 6.88 -1.42 14.45
N ILE A 201 5.98 -0.46 14.20
CA ILE A 201 5.27 -0.28 12.92
C ILE A 201 5.67 1.04 12.26
N PRO A 202 5.53 1.15 10.92
CA PRO A 202 5.72 2.42 10.23
C PRO A 202 4.79 3.51 10.76
N LEU A 203 5.21 4.78 10.60
CA LEU A 203 4.38 5.97 10.76
C LEU A 203 4.45 6.75 9.44
N ASN A 204 3.31 7.02 8.81
CA ASN A 204 3.24 7.88 7.63
C ASN A 204 2.82 9.30 8.00
N VAL A 205 3.33 10.33 7.32
CA VAL A 205 2.98 11.72 7.61
C VAL A 205 3.20 12.61 6.38
N HIS A 206 2.28 13.54 6.14
CA HIS A 206 2.52 14.67 5.22
C HIS A 206 3.36 15.74 5.93
N ILE A 207 4.53 16.08 5.35
CA ILE A 207 5.46 17.09 5.85
C ILE A 207 5.70 18.14 4.77
#